data_AF-A0A1Y1XDC5-F1
#
_entry.id   AF-A0A1Y1XDC5-F1
#
_cell.length_a   1.000
_cell.length_b   1.000
_cell.length_c   1.000
_cell.angle_alpha   90.00
_cell.angle_beta   90.00
_cell.angle_gamma   90.00
#
_symmetry.space_group_name_H-M   'P 1'
#
loop_
_entity.id
_entity.type
_entity.pdbx_description
1 polymer ?
#
loop_
_entity_poly.entity_id
_entity_poly.type
_entity_poly.pdbx_seq_one_letter_code
_entity_poly.pdbx_strand_id
1 'polypeptide(L)'
;MDIQKEFDNIISKTQGLQAIIVSDKDGVILIQSTNPAFSLNNIDSSLSTSFAVACDQIGKIGLSKNKSITTFYKYHQMIQFNYNPLIITFIADKNANTGYLLNIGNDFEKPLSAIANSIVNSENNNYNNKQ
;
A
#
# COMPACT_ATOMS: atom_id res chain seq x y z
N MET A 1 -11.66 9.90 -7.87
CA MET A 1 -11.72 9.50 -9.29
C MET A 1 -10.37 9.73 -10.01
N ASP A 2 -9.51 10.63 -9.52
CA ASP A 2 -8.21 10.91 -10.16
C ASP A 2 -7.08 9.96 -9.75
N ILE A 3 -7.00 9.56 -8.46
CA ILE A 3 -5.93 8.66 -7.96
C ILE A 3 -5.96 7.28 -8.61
N GLN A 4 -7.14 6.70 -8.84
CA GLN A 4 -7.24 5.39 -9.48
C GLN A 4 -6.72 5.45 -10.93
N LYS A 5 -7.07 6.51 -11.67
CA LYS A 5 -6.54 6.73 -13.03
C LYS A 5 -5.04 6.95 -13.04
N GLU A 6 -4.51 7.63 -12.02
CA GLU A 6 -3.07 7.82 -11.85
C GLU A 6 -2.34 6.49 -11.59
N PHE A 7 -2.90 5.64 -10.72
CA PHE A 7 -2.39 4.28 -10.51
C PHE A 7 -2.46 3.43 -11.77
N ASP A 8 -3.55 3.48 -12.53
CA ASP A 8 -3.69 2.76 -13.80
C ASP A 8 -2.64 3.22 -14.82
N ASN A 9 -2.40 4.54 -14.91
CA ASN A 9 -1.36 5.13 -15.75
C ASN A 9 0.04 4.64 -15.34
N ILE A 10 0.32 4.58 -14.03
CA ILE A 10 1.61 4.12 -13.51
C ILE A 10 1.83 2.64 -13.77
N ILE A 11 0.79 1.81 -13.61
CA ILE A 11 0.84 0.39 -13.97
C ILE A 11 1.15 0.23 -15.46
N SER A 12 0.50 1.01 -16.34
CA SER A 12 0.76 0.90 -17.78
C SER A 12 2.17 1.33 -18.21
N LYS A 13 2.79 2.27 -17.48
CA LYS A 13 4.12 2.80 -17.77
C LYS A 13 5.26 2.02 -17.11
N THR A 14 4.95 1.27 -16.06
CA THR A 14 5.97 0.62 -15.23
C THR A 14 6.09 -0.84 -15.62
N GLN A 15 7.21 -1.18 -16.23
CA GLN A 15 7.49 -2.56 -16.64
C GLN A 15 7.50 -3.49 -15.42
N GLY A 16 6.70 -4.56 -15.49
CA GLY A 16 6.64 -5.59 -14.48
C GLY A 16 5.73 -5.27 -13.29
N LEU A 17 5.17 -4.07 -13.17
CA LEU A 17 4.16 -3.76 -12.14
C LEU A 17 2.80 -4.33 -12.56
N GLN A 18 2.20 -5.14 -11.68
CA GLN A 18 0.99 -5.89 -11.96
C GLN A 18 -0.22 -5.33 -11.23
N ALA A 19 -0.06 -4.87 -9.99
CA ALA A 19 -1.14 -4.28 -9.21
C ALA A 19 -0.65 -3.23 -8.21
N ILE A 20 -1.51 -2.26 -7.96
CA ILE A 20 -1.42 -1.30 -6.86
C ILE A 20 -2.72 -1.42 -6.06
N ILE A 21 -2.59 -1.66 -4.76
CA ILE A 21 -3.72 -1.83 -3.84
C ILE A 21 -3.54 -0.88 -2.68
N VAL A 22 -4.59 -0.15 -2.32
CA VAL A 22 -4.65 0.66 -1.11
C VAL A 22 -5.67 0.05 -0.19
N SER A 23 -5.24 -0.34 1.00
CA SER A 23 -6.12 -0.84 2.06
C SER A 23 -5.93 -0.05 3.35
N ASP A 24 -6.86 -0.21 4.28
CA ASP A 24 -6.60 0.10 5.68
C ASP A 24 -5.77 -1.03 6.35
N LYS A 25 -5.49 -0.85 7.65
CA LYS A 25 -4.79 -1.82 8.50
C LYS A 25 -5.56 -3.14 8.74
N ASP A 26 -6.88 -3.11 8.57
CA ASP A 26 -7.76 -4.26 8.80
C ASP A 26 -7.97 -5.07 7.49
N GLY A 27 -7.37 -4.62 6.39
CA GLY A 27 -7.37 -5.28 5.09
C GLY A 27 -8.54 -4.91 4.20
N VAL A 28 -9.33 -3.89 4.56
CA VAL A 28 -10.39 -3.37 3.70
C VAL A 28 -9.76 -2.63 2.53
N ILE A 29 -9.99 -3.13 1.32
CA ILE A 29 -9.49 -2.53 0.08
C ILE A 29 -10.32 -1.28 -0.25
N LEU A 30 -9.64 -0.13 -0.32
CA LEU A 30 -10.24 1.16 -0.68
C LEU A 30 -10.06 1.46 -2.17
N ILE A 31 -8.88 1.14 -2.72
CA ILE A 31 -8.53 1.36 -4.12
C ILE A 31 -7.78 0.15 -4.63
N GLN A 32 -8.13 -0.29 -5.83
CA GLN A 32 -7.45 -1.36 -6.52
C GLN A 32 -7.28 -0.99 -8.00
N SER A 33 -6.04 -1.08 -8.46
CA SER A 33 -5.64 -0.91 -9.85
C SER A 33 -4.80 -2.10 -10.27
N THR A 34 -5.13 -2.69 -11.41
CA THR A 34 -4.48 -3.93 -11.89
C THR A 34 -4.20 -3.83 -13.37
N ASN A 35 -3.11 -4.47 -13.80
CA ASN A 35 -2.90 -4.75 -15.20
C ASN A 35 -4.03 -5.68 -15.70
N PRO A 36 -4.64 -5.44 -16.87
CA PRO A 36 -5.71 -6.30 -17.40
C PRO A 36 -5.34 -7.78 -17.51
N ALA A 37 -4.05 -8.11 -17.67
CA ALA A 37 -3.56 -9.48 -17.75
C ALA A 37 -3.35 -10.15 -16.37
N PHE A 38 -3.48 -9.41 -15.27
CA PHE A 38 -3.24 -9.90 -13.92
C PHE A 38 -4.56 -10.21 -13.21
N SER A 39 -4.73 -11.44 -12.74
CA SER A 39 -5.88 -11.82 -11.91
C SER A 39 -5.53 -11.74 -10.44
N LEU A 40 -6.40 -11.10 -9.67
CA LEU A 40 -6.19 -10.84 -8.25
C LEU A 40 -6.51 -12.05 -7.35
N ASN A 41 -6.84 -13.20 -7.93
CA ASN A 41 -7.44 -14.36 -7.25
C ASN A 41 -6.57 -14.94 -6.11
N ASN A 42 -5.32 -14.48 -5.99
CA ASN A 42 -4.35 -14.95 -4.99
C ASN A 42 -3.98 -13.90 -3.93
N ILE A 43 -4.55 -12.68 -3.97
CA ILE A 43 -4.28 -11.66 -2.94
C ILE A 43 -5.39 -11.70 -1.92
N ASP A 44 -5.09 -12.38 -0.82
CA ASP A 44 -5.94 -12.40 0.36
C ASP A 44 -5.81 -11.06 1.11
N SER A 45 -6.94 -10.51 1.58
CA SER A 45 -6.95 -9.32 2.45
C SER A 45 -6.15 -9.54 3.75
N SER A 46 -5.92 -10.79 4.14
CA SER A 46 -5.03 -11.16 5.24
C SER A 46 -3.57 -10.71 5.06
N LEU A 47 -3.17 -10.34 3.85
CA LEU A 47 -1.83 -9.87 3.55
C LEU A 47 -1.55 -8.47 4.11
N SER A 48 -2.55 -7.59 4.05
CA SER A 48 -2.46 -6.24 4.63
C SER A 48 -2.45 -6.28 6.16
N THR A 49 -3.24 -7.17 6.76
CA THR A 49 -3.27 -7.34 8.23
C THR A 49 -1.96 -7.93 8.73
N SER A 50 -1.41 -8.93 8.03
CA SER A 50 -0.10 -9.50 8.34
C SER A 50 1.02 -8.46 8.26
N PHE A 51 0.96 -7.56 7.28
CA PHE A 51 1.90 -6.45 7.16
C PHE A 51 1.79 -5.44 8.30
N ALA A 52 0.58 -5.08 8.73
CA ALA A 52 0.38 -4.17 9.86
C ALA A 52 1.04 -4.74 11.13
N VAL A 53 0.82 -6.02 11.42
CA VAL A 53 1.47 -6.72 12.55
C VAL A 53 2.99 -6.73 12.40
N ALA A 54 3.50 -7.06 11.21
CA ALA A 54 4.94 -7.09 10.95
C ALA A 54 5.58 -5.70 11.14
N CYS A 55 4.93 -4.65 10.64
CA CYS A 55 5.36 -3.26 10.83
C CYS A 55 5.43 -2.87 12.30
N ASP A 56 4.43 -3.23 13.09
CA ASP A 56 4.40 -2.93 14.53
C ASP A 56 5.50 -3.66 15.28
N GLN A 57 5.84 -4.90 14.91
CA GLN A 57 6.95 -5.62 15.53
C GLN A 57 8.31 -5.06 15.09
N ILE A 58 8.49 -4.70 13.81
CA ILE A 58 9.72 -4.07 13.32
C ILE A 58 9.88 -2.67 13.92
N GLY A 59 8.81 -1.93 14.22
CA GLY A 59 8.92 -0.65 14.92
C GLY A 59 9.59 -0.74 16.30
N LYS A 60 9.64 -1.94 16.91
CA LYS A 60 10.18 -2.16 18.26
C LYS A 60 11.67 -2.47 18.29
N ILE A 61 12.34 -2.68 17.16
CA ILE A 61 13.79 -3.02 17.14
C ILE A 61 14.72 -1.80 17.27
N GLY A 62 14.18 -0.62 17.59
CA GLY A 62 14.97 0.60 17.82
C GLY A 62 15.44 1.33 16.56
N LEU A 63 14.97 0.93 15.37
CA LEU A 63 15.32 1.53 14.08
C LEU A 63 14.28 2.56 13.57
N SER A 64 13.56 3.21 14.50
CA SER A 64 12.43 4.08 14.20
C SER A 64 11.25 3.35 13.53
N LYS A 65 10.27 4.10 13.05
CA LYS A 65 9.06 3.57 12.42
C LYS A 65 9.41 2.92 11.07
N ASN A 66 8.91 1.70 10.83
CA ASN A 66 9.03 1.05 9.54
C ASN A 66 8.28 1.85 8.46
N LYS A 67 8.98 2.14 7.35
CA LYS A 67 8.40 2.83 6.18
C LYS A 67 7.83 1.88 5.14
N SER A 68 8.55 0.79 4.89
CA SER A 68 8.13 -0.23 3.94
C SER A 68 8.74 -1.59 4.24
N ILE A 69 8.13 -2.64 3.69
CA ILE A 69 8.65 -4.01 3.68
C ILE A 69 8.59 -4.51 2.24
N THR A 70 9.67 -5.11 1.78
CA THR A 70 9.72 -5.77 0.46
C THR A 70 9.88 -7.28 0.66
N THR A 71 8.99 -8.05 0.04
CA THR A 71 8.96 -9.51 0.12
C THR A 71 9.15 -10.08 -1.28
N PHE A 72 10.15 -10.95 -1.44
CA PHE A 72 10.43 -11.64 -2.71
C PHE A 72 9.86 -13.05 -2.66
N TYR A 73 8.96 -13.36 -3.60
CA TYR A 73 8.44 -14.70 -3.84
C TYR A 73 9.09 -15.30 -5.10
N LYS A 74 8.80 -16.56 -5.38
CA LYS A 74 9.38 -17.29 -6.52
C LYS A 74 9.11 -16.64 -7.88
N TYR A 75 7.93 -16.03 -8.05
CA TYR A 75 7.46 -15.50 -9.34
C TYR A 75 7.08 -14.02 -9.30
N HIS A 76 6.97 -13.43 -8.11
CA HIS A 76 6.60 -12.03 -7.94
C HIS A 76 7.35 -11.44 -6.75
N GLN A 77 7.38 -10.12 -6.68
CA GLN A 77 7.79 -9.36 -5.52
C GLN A 77 6.61 -8.52 -5.05
N MET A 78 6.57 -8.29 -3.75
CA MET A 78 5.57 -7.44 -3.13
C MET A 78 6.27 -6.36 -2.34
N ILE A 79 5.82 -5.12 -2.49
CA ILE A 79 6.34 -3.97 -1.74
C ILE A 79 5.16 -3.32 -1.03
N GLN A 80 5.24 -3.26 0.29
CA GLN A 80 4.20 -2.70 1.12
C GLN A 80 4.72 -1.45 1.82
N PHE A 81 3.97 -0.35 1.74
CA PHE A 81 4.33 0.94 2.31
C PHE A 81 3.39 1.28 3.47
N ASN A 82 3.97 1.77 4.57
CA ASN A 82 3.25 2.17 5.77
C ASN A 82 2.92 3.66 5.73
N TYR A 83 1.70 3.98 5.27
CA TYR A 83 1.13 5.34 5.29
C TYR A 83 -0.04 5.41 6.27
N ASN A 84 0.18 4.94 7.50
CA ASN A 84 -0.82 4.83 8.56
C ASN A 84 -1.88 5.96 8.56
N PRO A 85 -3.19 5.64 8.53
CA PRO A 85 -3.77 4.31 8.70
C PRO A 85 -3.84 3.47 7.40
N LEU A 86 -3.27 3.95 6.29
CA LEU A 86 -3.30 3.30 4.99
C LEU A 86 -2.06 2.45 4.74
N ILE A 87 -2.26 1.36 4.00
CA ILE A 87 -1.21 0.49 3.48
C ILE A 87 -1.32 0.50 1.96
N ILE A 88 -0.23 0.81 1.27
CA ILE A 88 -0.14 0.57 -0.17
C ILE A 88 0.62 -0.71 -0.41
N THR A 89 0.09 -1.58 -1.25
CA THR A 89 0.74 -2.80 -1.70
C THR A 89 0.97 -2.74 -3.21
N PHE A 90 2.22 -2.83 -3.62
CA PHE A 90 2.61 -3.05 -5.01
C PHE A 90 2.91 -4.53 -5.21
N ILE A 91 2.43 -5.08 -6.31
CA ILE A 91 2.79 -6.43 -6.76
C ILE A 91 3.38 -6.34 -8.13
N ALA A 92 4.55 -6.92 -8.28
CA ALA A 92 5.31 -6.87 -9.51
C ALA A 92 5.95 -8.23 -9.81
N ASP A 93 6.35 -8.43 -11.06
CA ASP A 93 7.14 -9.59 -11.47
C ASP A 93 8.45 -9.65 -10.66
N LYS A 94 8.96 -10.87 -10.43
CA LYS A 94 10.22 -11.07 -9.70
C LYS A 94 11.41 -10.30 -10.27
N ASN A 95 11.40 -9.99 -11.57
CA ASN A 95 12.49 -9.29 -12.26
C ASN A 95 12.27 -7.78 -12.39
N ALA A 96 11.14 -7.25 -11.89
CA ALA A 96 10.88 -5.82 -11.90
C ALA A 96 11.92 -5.08 -11.04
N ASN A 97 12.28 -3.87 -11.43
CA ASN A 97 13.28 -3.07 -10.71
C ASN A 97 12.71 -2.57 -9.37
N THR A 98 13.06 -3.25 -8.28
CA THR A 98 12.60 -2.92 -6.92
C THR A 98 12.96 -1.49 -6.51
N GLY A 99 14.16 -1.00 -6.86
CA GLY A 99 14.59 0.36 -6.53
C GLY A 99 13.72 1.42 -7.20
N TYR A 100 13.35 1.19 -8.47
CA TYR A 100 12.43 2.06 -9.20
C TYR A 100 11.02 2.03 -8.59
N LEU A 101 10.53 0.85 -8.22
CA LEU A 101 9.22 0.69 -7.57
C LEU A 101 9.17 1.37 -6.19
N LEU A 102 10.23 1.28 -5.41
CA LEU A 102 10.37 1.98 -4.13
C LEU A 102 10.34 3.50 -4.32
N ASN A 103 11.00 4.01 -5.36
CA ASN A 103 11.00 5.43 -5.66
C ASN A 103 9.59 5.93 -6.03
N ILE A 104 8.88 5.21 -6.90
CA ILE A 104 7.49 5.50 -7.23
C ILE A 104 6.61 5.49 -5.97
N GLY A 105 6.78 4.50 -5.09
CA GLY A 105 6.04 4.42 -3.83
C GLY A 105 6.21 5.65 -2.95
N ASN A 106 7.45 6.13 -2.82
CA ASN A 106 7.77 7.31 -2.00
C ASN A 106 7.12 8.60 -2.53
N ASP A 107 6.91 8.73 -3.85
CA ASP A 107 6.24 9.90 -4.43
C ASP A 107 4.78 10.05 -3.93
N PHE A 108 4.17 8.96 -3.50
CA PHE A 108 2.80 8.94 -2.96
C PHE A 108 2.69 9.30 -1.48
N GLU A 109 3.80 9.47 -0.76
CA GLU A 109 3.79 9.79 0.66
C GLU A 109 2.99 11.07 0.94
N LYS A 110 3.23 12.14 0.18
CA LYS A 110 2.55 13.43 0.37
C LYS A 110 1.04 13.36 0.09
N PRO A 111 0.58 12.92 -1.10
CA PRO A 111 -0.86 12.90 -1.41
C PRO A 111 -1.64 11.96 -0.49
N LEU A 112 -1.08 10.82 -0.10
CA LEU A 112 -1.78 9.86 0.76
C LEU A 112 -1.75 10.25 2.24
N SER A 113 -0.71 10.93 2.70
CA SER A 113 -0.70 11.50 4.05
C SER A 113 -1.84 12.52 4.25
N ALA A 114 -2.18 13.30 3.21
CA ALA A 114 -3.31 14.23 3.28
C ALA A 114 -4.65 13.48 3.45
N ILE A 115 -4.83 12.37 2.74
CA ILE A 115 -6.02 11.51 2.84
C ILE A 115 -6.05 10.82 4.21
N ALA A 116 -4.93 10.25 4.65
CA ALA A 116 -4.78 9.63 5.96
C ALA A 116 -5.17 10.59 7.09
N ASN A 117 -4.68 11.84 7.06
CA ASN A 117 -5.03 12.86 8.04
C ASN A 117 -6.53 13.22 8.02
N SER A 118 -7.15 13.24 6.84
CA SER A 118 -8.60 13.48 6.74
C SER A 118 -9.43 12.37 7.38
N ILE A 119 -8.99 11.11 7.24
CA ILE A 119 -9.63 9.94 7.86
C ILE A 119 -9.52 10.05 9.38
N VAL A 120 -8.32 10.29 9.91
CA VAL A 120 -8.08 10.45 11.35
C VAL A 120 -8.91 11.59 11.95
N ASN A 121 -9.01 12.73 11.25
CA ASN A 121 -9.83 13.86 11.71
C ASN A 121 -11.33 13.55 11.71
N SER A 122 -11.81 12.76 10.74
CA SER A 122 -13.21 12.33 10.67
C SER A 122 -13.57 11.34 11.79
N GLU A 123 -12.65 10.45 12.17
CA GLU A 123 -12.82 9.55 13.31
C GLU A 123 -12.92 10.34 14.62
N ASN A 124 -11.99 11.28 14.87
CA ASN A 124 -11.98 12.10 16.07
C ASN A 124 -13.25 12.96 16.24
N ASN A 125 -13.78 13.51 15.15
CA ASN A 125 -15.03 14.27 15.18
C ASN A 125 -16.26 13.40 15.46
N ASN A 126 -16.27 12.15 15.00
CA ASN A 126 -17.35 11.20 15.31
C ASN A 126 -17.35 10.75 16.77
N TYR A 127 -16.19 10.70 17.44
CA TYR A 127 -16.11 10.46 18.88
C TYR A 127 -16.63 11.65 19.70
N ASN A 128 -16.32 12.88 19.29
CA ASN A 128 -16.76 14.09 20.01
C ASN A 128 -18.27 14.38 19.86
N ASN A 129 -18.92 13.94 18.78
CA ASN A 129 -20.36 14.10 18.58
C ASN A 129 -21.22 13.00 19.25
N LYS A 130 -20.61 12.02 19.92
CA LYS A 130 -21.29 10.94 20.67
C LYS A 130 -21.20 11.10 22.19
N GLN A 131 -20.62 12.20 22.68
CA GLN A 131 -20.68 12.64 24.08
C GLN A 131 -21.64 13.82 24.21
#